data_AF-A0A1V4EPW4-F1
#
_entry.id   AF-A0A1V4EPW4-F1
#
_cell.length_a   1.000
_cell.length_b   1.000
_cell.length_c   1.000
_cell.angle_alpha   90.00
_cell.angle_beta   90.00
_cell.angle_gamma   90.00
#
_symmetry.space_group_name_H-M   'P 1'
#
loop_
_entity.id
_entity.type
_entity.pdbx_description
1 polymer ?
#
loop_
_entity_poly.entity_id
_entity_poly.type
_entity_poly.pdbx_seq_one_letter_code
_entity_poly.pdbx_strand_id
1 'polypeptide(L)'
;MTDEEARVILRETLTDDVMREERLRVMRAVRNHATTMLGALGMPQLLAEDRLSEQLARYETAHHIPGDHLWQAMQFFFRVAREGGDEQDQTLIAHYAAIVRQTLFTRAYRRAPQIPDPFWETPLGLAMRFVEQGVTACADTLQKLAKEGESSS
;
A
#
# COMPACT_ATOMS: atom_id res chain seq x y z
N MET A 1 6.96 -22.79 -10.03
CA MET A 1 5.80 -21.90 -9.90
C MET A 1 5.76 -21.01 -11.13
N THR A 2 4.70 -21.16 -11.92
CA THR A 2 4.46 -20.37 -13.14
C THR A 2 3.75 -19.06 -12.80
N ASP A 3 3.70 -18.11 -13.74
CA ASP A 3 2.95 -16.85 -13.57
C ASP A 3 1.46 -17.10 -13.36
N GLU A 4 0.89 -18.08 -14.09
CA GLU A 4 -0.51 -18.43 -13.95
C GLU A 4 -0.83 -19.03 -12.57
N GLU A 5 0.02 -19.95 -12.07
CA GLU A 5 -0.13 -20.52 -10.73
C GLU A 5 -0.04 -19.42 -9.65
N ALA A 6 0.90 -18.48 -9.80
CA ALA A 6 1.03 -17.36 -8.88
C ALA A 6 -0.22 -16.45 -8.88
N ARG A 7 -0.80 -16.19 -10.06
CA ARG A 7 -2.02 -15.38 -10.20
C ARG A 7 -3.25 -16.06 -9.64
N VAL A 8 -3.34 -17.39 -9.71
CA VAL A 8 -4.41 -18.13 -9.04
C VAL A 8 -4.33 -17.90 -7.53
N ILE A 9 -3.16 -18.13 -6.94
CA ILE A 9 -2.93 -17.89 -5.50
C ILE A 9 -3.25 -16.44 -5.13
N LEU A 10 -2.82 -15.47 -5.94
CA LEU A 10 -3.10 -14.05 -5.69
C LEU A 10 -4.59 -13.70 -5.82
N ARG A 11 -5.34 -14.32 -6.74
CA ARG A 11 -6.79 -14.13 -6.85
C ARG A 11 -7.54 -14.66 -5.61
N GLU A 12 -7.07 -15.77 -5.06
CA GLU A 12 -7.66 -16.39 -3.86
C GLU A 12 -7.26 -15.66 -2.57
N THR A 13 -6.08 -15.04 -2.54
CA THR A 13 -5.55 -14.39 -1.34
C THR A 13 -5.79 -12.88 -1.29
N LEU A 14 -5.70 -12.15 -2.41
CA LEU A 14 -5.93 -10.70 -2.48
C LEU A 14 -7.39 -10.37 -2.79
N THR A 15 -8.29 -10.87 -1.94
CA THR A 15 -9.74 -10.64 -2.08
C THR A 15 -10.12 -9.20 -1.76
N ASP A 16 -11.34 -8.82 -2.12
CA ASP A 16 -11.86 -7.47 -1.85
C ASP A 16 -11.98 -7.19 -0.34
N ASP A 17 -12.26 -8.20 0.47
CA ASP A 17 -12.29 -8.08 1.93
C ASP A 17 -10.87 -7.86 2.48
N VAL A 18 -9.87 -8.60 1.98
CA VAL A 18 -8.45 -8.37 2.33
C VAL A 18 -8.01 -6.97 1.91
N MET A 19 -8.43 -6.48 0.75
CA MET A 19 -8.14 -5.10 0.32
C MET A 19 -8.78 -4.07 1.28
N ARG A 20 -10.01 -4.31 1.76
CA ARG A 20 -10.69 -3.44 2.73
C ARG A 20 -9.97 -3.42 4.07
N GLU A 21 -9.55 -4.57 4.57
CA GLU A 21 -8.76 -4.67 5.81
C GLU A 21 -7.40 -4.00 5.68
N GLU A 22 -6.73 -4.22 4.55
CA GLU A 22 -5.43 -3.61 4.25
C GLU A 22 -5.55 -2.10 4.14
N ARG A 23 -6.64 -1.59 3.55
CA ARG A 23 -6.95 -0.15 3.54
C ARG A 23 -7.00 0.41 4.96
N LEU A 24 -7.71 -0.26 5.88
CA LEU A 24 -7.80 0.20 7.27
C LEU A 24 -6.43 0.19 7.95
N ARG A 25 -5.60 -0.84 7.72
CA ARG A 25 -4.23 -0.91 8.24
C ARG A 25 -3.36 0.24 7.70
N VAL A 26 -3.42 0.49 6.40
CA VAL A 26 -2.68 1.56 5.71
C VAL A 26 -3.10 2.93 6.24
N MET A 27 -4.41 3.20 6.38
CA MET A 27 -4.89 4.47 6.92
C MET A 27 -4.44 4.70 8.37
N ARG A 28 -4.40 3.64 9.20
CA ARG A 28 -3.82 3.72 10.56
C ARG A 28 -2.33 4.05 10.50
N ALA A 29 -1.58 3.44 9.59
CA ALA A 29 -0.15 3.72 9.41
C ALA A 29 0.10 5.18 8.98
N VAL A 30 -0.67 5.70 8.02
CA VAL A 30 -0.63 7.11 7.60
C VAL A 30 -0.92 8.04 8.77
N ARG A 31 -1.99 7.77 9.54
CA ARG A 31 -2.32 8.56 10.73
C ARG A 31 -1.20 8.57 11.76
N ASN A 32 -0.62 7.41 12.05
CA ASN A 32 0.50 7.30 13.00
C ASN A 32 1.73 8.06 12.51
N HIS A 33 2.00 7.99 11.20
CA HIS A 33 3.09 8.72 10.58
C HIS A 33 2.90 10.24 10.69
N ALA A 34 1.71 10.74 10.33
CA ALA A 34 1.36 12.16 10.47
C ALA A 34 1.47 12.63 11.94
N THR A 35 1.01 11.81 12.88
CA THR A 35 1.13 12.09 14.32
C THR A 35 2.59 12.19 14.76
N THR A 36 3.43 11.27 14.29
CA THR A 36 4.87 11.28 14.59
C THR A 36 5.54 12.53 14.03
N MET A 37 5.23 12.91 12.78
CA MET A 37 5.77 14.11 12.16
C MET A 37 5.36 15.38 12.92
N LEU A 38 4.08 15.51 13.25
CA LEU A 38 3.57 16.66 14.00
C LEU A 38 4.15 16.73 15.42
N GLY A 39 4.31 15.58 16.07
CA GLY A 39 5.04 15.49 17.34
C GLY A 39 6.49 15.97 17.24
N ALA A 40 7.21 15.56 16.20
CA ALA A 40 8.59 16.00 15.95
C ALA A 40 8.71 17.52 15.69
N LEU A 41 7.65 18.12 15.14
CA LEU A 41 7.56 19.57 14.91
C LEU A 41 7.09 20.35 16.15
N GLY A 42 6.82 19.69 17.28
CA GLY A 42 6.27 20.33 18.48
C GLY A 42 4.82 20.79 18.33
N MET A 43 4.09 20.23 17.36
CA MET A 43 2.70 20.54 17.05
C MET A 43 1.73 19.34 17.14
N PRO A 44 1.86 18.40 18.09
CA PRO A 44 0.94 17.26 18.19
C PRO A 44 -0.52 17.68 18.44
N GLN A 45 -0.72 18.85 19.06
CA GLN A 45 -2.05 19.44 19.34
C GLN A 45 -2.88 19.72 18.08
N LEU A 46 -2.25 19.87 16.91
CA LEU A 46 -2.97 20.06 15.65
C LEU A 46 -3.84 18.85 15.27
N LEU A 47 -3.59 17.67 15.85
CA LEU A 47 -4.42 16.48 15.68
C LEU A 47 -5.48 16.29 16.77
N ALA A 48 -5.40 17.06 17.86
CA ALA A 48 -6.20 16.86 19.07
C ALA A 48 -7.48 17.70 19.09
N GLU A 49 -7.64 18.65 18.16
CA GLU A 49 -8.79 19.54 18.11
C GLU A 49 -9.80 19.13 17.03
N ASP A 50 -11.08 19.45 17.28
CA ASP A 50 -12.19 19.45 16.30
C ASP A 50 -11.89 20.30 15.03
N ARG A 51 -10.78 21.05 15.04
CA ARG A 51 -10.23 21.83 13.93
C ARG A 51 -9.41 21.00 12.95
N LEU A 52 -9.00 19.77 13.29
CA LEU A 52 -8.28 18.89 12.36
C LEU A 52 -9.14 18.61 11.12
N SER A 53 -10.44 18.36 11.32
CA SER A 53 -11.42 18.17 10.26
C SER A 53 -11.51 19.40 9.35
N GLU A 54 -11.47 20.59 9.93
CA GLU A 54 -11.55 21.87 9.21
C GLU A 54 -10.24 22.22 8.49
N GLN A 55 -9.09 21.91 9.10
CA GLN A 55 -7.75 22.05 8.52
C GLN A 55 -7.52 21.04 7.40
N LEU A 56 -8.00 19.80 7.56
CA LEU A 56 -8.05 18.79 6.51
C LEU A 56 -8.94 19.29 5.38
N ALA A 57 -10.18 19.70 5.63
CA ALA A 57 -11.06 20.25 4.58
C ALA A 57 -10.43 21.44 3.83
N ARG A 58 -9.67 22.31 4.52
CA ARG A 58 -8.90 23.41 3.89
C ARG A 58 -7.70 22.91 3.08
N TYR A 59 -7.01 21.87 3.55
CA TYR A 59 -5.97 21.19 2.79
C TYR A 59 -6.54 20.49 1.55
N GLU A 60 -7.70 19.83 1.66
CA GLU A 60 -8.42 19.14 0.58
C GLU A 60 -8.94 20.10 -0.50
N THR A 61 -9.32 21.32 -0.10
CA THR A 61 -9.76 22.38 -1.04
C THR A 61 -8.59 23.14 -1.67
N ALA A 62 -7.43 23.22 -1.01
CA ALA A 62 -6.24 23.89 -1.52
C ALA A 62 -5.28 22.97 -2.30
N HIS A 63 -5.32 21.66 -2.03
CA HIS A 63 -4.54 20.63 -2.70
C HIS A 63 -5.48 19.47 -3.08
N HIS A 64 -5.54 19.10 -4.37
CA HIS A 64 -6.08 17.78 -4.75
C HIS A 64 -5.37 16.70 -3.91
N ILE A 65 -6.15 15.99 -3.11
CA ILE A 65 -5.67 15.20 -1.97
C ILE A 65 -4.75 14.06 -2.45
N PRO A 66 -3.57 13.87 -1.86
CA PRO A 66 -2.76 12.65 -2.03
C PRO A 66 -3.43 11.35 -1.56
N GLY A 67 -4.54 11.44 -0.81
CA GLY A 67 -5.28 10.31 -0.23
C GLY A 67 -6.09 9.53 -1.25
N ASP A 68 -6.68 10.21 -2.24
CA ASP A 68 -7.33 9.55 -3.38
C ASP A 68 -6.29 8.83 -4.23
N HIS A 69 -5.10 9.42 -4.38
CA HIS A 69 -4.00 8.79 -5.11
C HIS A 69 -3.43 7.57 -4.39
N LEU A 70 -3.38 7.54 -3.05
CA LEU A 70 -2.96 6.35 -2.31
C LEU A 70 -3.96 5.21 -2.48
N TRP A 71 -5.25 5.50 -2.35
CA TRP A 71 -6.28 4.48 -2.54
C TRP A 71 -6.32 3.97 -3.98
N GLN A 72 -6.22 4.86 -4.97
CA GLN A 72 -6.08 4.50 -6.38
C GLN A 72 -4.83 3.63 -6.62
N ALA A 73 -3.70 3.97 -6.01
CA ALA A 73 -2.47 3.16 -6.08
C ALA A 73 -2.68 1.76 -5.50
N MET A 74 -3.35 1.65 -4.35
CA MET A 74 -3.67 0.35 -3.74
C MET A 74 -4.55 -0.49 -4.66
N GLN A 75 -5.64 0.09 -5.17
CA GLN A 75 -6.55 -0.61 -6.09
C GLN A 75 -5.82 -1.05 -7.37
N PHE A 76 -4.94 -0.20 -7.90
CA PHE A 76 -4.09 -0.52 -9.03
C PHE A 76 -3.24 -1.77 -8.77
N PHE A 77 -2.48 -1.81 -7.67
CA PHE A 77 -1.60 -2.95 -7.39
C PHE A 77 -2.38 -4.24 -7.14
N PHE A 78 -3.51 -4.18 -6.44
CA PHE A 78 -4.37 -5.36 -6.24
C PHE A 78 -4.94 -5.87 -7.56
N ARG A 79 -5.48 -4.98 -8.41
CA ARG A 79 -6.01 -5.34 -9.73
C ARG A 79 -4.92 -5.97 -10.60
N VAL A 80 -3.79 -5.31 -10.79
CA VAL A 80 -2.72 -5.76 -11.69
C VAL A 80 -2.08 -7.06 -11.21
N ALA A 81 -1.94 -7.24 -9.88
CA ALA A 81 -1.46 -8.49 -9.31
C ALA A 81 -2.39 -9.67 -9.61
N ARG A 82 -3.71 -9.47 -9.46
CA ARG A 82 -4.72 -10.52 -9.68
C ARG A 82 -4.96 -10.83 -11.16
N GLU A 83 -5.18 -9.79 -11.95
CA GLU A 83 -5.76 -9.89 -13.30
C GLU A 83 -4.73 -9.75 -14.41
N GLY A 84 -3.55 -9.22 -14.10
CA GLY A 84 -2.57 -8.80 -15.09
C GLY A 84 -2.69 -7.31 -15.40
N GLY A 85 -1.63 -6.77 -15.98
CA GLY A 85 -1.59 -5.39 -16.45
C GLY A 85 -1.34 -5.34 -17.94
N ASP A 86 -1.86 -4.30 -18.59
CA ASP A 86 -1.57 -3.98 -19.98
C ASP A 86 -0.31 -3.09 -20.11
N GLU A 87 0.02 -2.68 -21.35
CA GLU A 87 1.16 -1.81 -21.61
C GLU A 87 1.02 -0.43 -20.93
N GLN A 88 -0.21 0.07 -20.77
CA GLN A 88 -0.44 1.35 -20.08
C GLN A 88 -0.17 1.20 -18.59
N ASP A 89 -0.64 0.11 -17.99
CA ASP A 89 -0.39 -0.23 -16.60
C ASP A 89 1.11 -0.27 -16.30
N GLN A 90 1.93 -0.82 -17.19
CA GLN A 90 3.40 -0.83 -17.01
C GLN A 90 3.99 0.56 -16.84
N THR A 91 3.47 1.56 -17.56
CA THR A 91 3.93 2.95 -17.42
C THR A 91 3.49 3.60 -16.10
N LEU A 92 2.42 3.09 -15.47
CA LEU A 92 1.85 3.61 -14.23
C LEU A 92 2.45 2.98 -12.97
N ILE A 93 3.09 1.80 -13.08
CA ILE A 93 3.69 1.09 -11.93
C ILE A 93 4.62 2.00 -11.12
N ALA A 94 5.55 2.69 -11.79
CA ALA A 94 6.53 3.55 -11.11
C ALA A 94 5.87 4.73 -10.38
N HIS A 95 4.83 5.31 -10.98
CA HIS A 95 4.08 6.43 -10.41
C HIS A 95 3.32 6.00 -9.14
N TYR A 96 2.53 4.94 -9.21
CA TYR A 96 1.77 4.45 -8.07
C TYR A 96 2.66 3.88 -6.97
N ALA A 97 3.78 3.24 -7.33
CA ALA A 97 4.78 2.80 -6.35
C ALA A 97 5.39 3.99 -5.60
N ALA A 98 5.68 5.09 -6.30
CA ALA A 98 6.19 6.30 -5.67
C ALA A 98 5.19 6.89 -4.67
N ILE A 99 3.89 6.94 -5.02
CA ILE A 99 2.83 7.42 -4.12
C ILE A 99 2.80 6.58 -2.83
N VAL A 100 2.75 5.25 -2.93
CA VAL A 100 2.70 4.37 -1.74
C VAL A 100 3.94 4.55 -0.89
N ARG A 101 5.13 4.51 -1.51
CA ARG A 101 6.40 4.63 -0.78
C ARG A 101 6.55 5.97 -0.10
N GLN A 102 6.17 7.04 -0.78
CA GLN A 102 6.29 8.38 -0.25
C GLN A 102 5.31 8.61 0.91
N THR A 103 4.07 8.13 0.77
CA THR A 103 3.03 8.34 1.76
C THR A 103 3.26 7.52 3.03
N LEU A 104 3.81 6.30 2.90
CA LEU A 104 3.99 5.39 4.04
C LEU A 104 5.37 5.46 4.71
N PHE A 105 6.42 5.82 3.96
CA PHE A 105 7.79 5.62 4.42
C PHE A 105 8.71 6.84 4.29
N THR A 106 8.27 7.93 3.65
CA THR A 106 9.07 9.16 3.65
C THR A 106 9.06 9.76 5.04
N ARG A 107 10.22 9.82 5.71
CA ARG A 107 10.37 10.60 6.93
C ARG A 107 10.54 12.08 6.60
N ALA A 108 10.11 12.96 7.50
CA ALA A 108 10.21 14.42 7.39
C ALA A 108 11.62 14.99 7.06
N TYR A 109 12.68 14.18 7.14
CA TYR A 109 14.07 14.62 6.96
C TYR A 109 14.96 13.65 6.14
N ARG A 110 14.40 12.72 5.35
CA ARG A 110 15.19 11.84 4.47
C ARG A 110 14.72 11.91 3.02
N ARG A 111 15.68 12.02 2.09
CA ARG A 111 15.43 12.07 0.63
C ARG A 111 14.89 10.77 0.04
N ALA A 112 15.14 9.62 0.68
CA ALA A 112 14.70 8.32 0.18
C ALA A 112 13.84 7.57 1.24
N PRO A 113 12.64 7.09 0.87
CA PRO A 113 11.83 6.26 1.75
C PRO A 113 12.55 4.94 2.05
N GLN A 114 12.61 4.56 3.33
CA GLN A 114 13.11 3.23 3.74
C GLN A 114 11.91 2.33 4.03
N ILE A 115 11.72 1.33 3.17
CA ILE A 115 10.62 0.37 3.30
C ILE A 115 11.09 -0.73 4.27
N PRO A 116 10.39 -0.94 5.40
CA PRO A 116 10.76 -1.99 6.35
C PRO A 116 10.41 -3.37 5.80
N ASP A 117 11.25 -4.38 6.07
CA ASP A 117 11.05 -5.75 5.53
C ASP A 117 9.65 -6.34 5.79
N PRO A 118 9.04 -6.17 7.00
CA PRO A 118 7.69 -6.68 7.27
C PRO A 118 6.60 -6.09 6.35
N PHE A 119 6.85 -4.96 5.69
CA PHE A 119 5.89 -4.42 4.71
C PHE A 119 5.67 -5.40 3.56
N TRP A 120 6.72 -6.08 3.10
CA TRP A 120 6.65 -6.99 1.94
C TRP A 120 5.86 -8.26 2.22
N GLU A 121 5.52 -8.51 3.49
CA GLU A 121 4.66 -9.60 3.93
C GLU A 121 3.19 -9.17 4.05
N THR A 122 2.88 -7.87 3.95
CA THR A 122 1.49 -7.41 3.95
C THR A 122 0.84 -7.61 2.58
N PRO A 123 -0.50 -7.69 2.49
CA PRO A 123 -1.21 -7.81 1.21
C PRO A 123 -0.80 -6.75 0.17
N LEU A 124 -0.69 -5.49 0.57
CA LEU A 124 -0.23 -4.42 -0.32
C LEU A 124 1.24 -4.59 -0.74
N GLY A 125 2.12 -4.95 0.20
CA GLY A 125 3.54 -5.15 -0.11
C GLY A 125 3.77 -6.34 -1.03
N LEU A 126 3.05 -7.44 -0.83
CA LEU A 126 3.07 -8.60 -1.71
C LEU A 126 2.59 -8.24 -3.12
N ALA A 127 1.46 -7.54 -3.24
CA ALA A 127 0.92 -7.09 -4.52
C ALA A 127 1.92 -6.18 -5.26
N MET A 128 2.49 -5.19 -4.56
CA MET A 128 3.50 -4.31 -5.13
C MET A 128 4.74 -5.07 -5.59
N ARG A 129 5.27 -5.97 -4.75
CA ARG A 129 6.46 -6.76 -5.07
C ARG A 129 6.24 -7.66 -6.27
N PHE A 130 5.07 -8.30 -6.35
CA PHE A 130 4.70 -9.14 -7.48
C PHE A 130 4.60 -8.34 -8.77
N VAL A 131 3.95 -7.17 -8.74
CA VAL A 131 3.79 -6.30 -9.91
C VAL A 131 5.11 -5.69 -10.37
N GLU A 132 6.00 -5.31 -9.45
CA GLU A 132 7.27 -4.66 -9.79
C GLU A 132 8.38 -5.64 -10.18
N GLN A 133 8.41 -6.83 -9.59
CA GLN A 133 9.55 -7.76 -9.68
C GLN A 133 9.17 -9.14 -10.23
N GLY A 134 7.88 -9.39 -10.44
CA GLY A 134 7.36 -10.65 -10.95
C GLY A 134 7.37 -11.80 -9.94
N VAL A 135 6.98 -12.97 -10.45
CA VAL A 135 6.78 -14.21 -9.69
C VAL A 135 8.00 -14.64 -8.88
N THR A 136 9.20 -14.50 -9.46
CA THR A 136 10.46 -14.99 -8.87
C THR A 136 10.76 -14.30 -7.55
N ALA A 137 10.41 -13.02 -7.40
CA ALA A 137 10.63 -12.26 -6.19
C ALA A 137 9.67 -12.64 -5.05
N CYS A 138 8.52 -13.24 -5.36
CA CYS A 138 7.46 -13.60 -4.42
C CYS A 138 7.31 -15.11 -4.20
N ALA A 139 8.20 -15.92 -4.78
CA ALA A 139 8.08 -17.38 -4.79
C ALA A 139 7.90 -17.99 -3.40
N ASP A 140 8.71 -17.58 -2.43
CA ASP A 140 8.67 -18.10 -1.06
C ASP A 140 7.39 -17.72 -0.32
N THR A 141 6.92 -16.48 -0.49
CA THR A 141 5.69 -15.99 0.17
C THR A 141 4.45 -16.67 -0.43
N LEU A 142 4.40 -16.83 -1.75
CA LEU A 142 3.30 -17.51 -2.44
C LEU A 142 3.24 -18.99 -2.08
N GLN A 143 4.39 -19.66 -1.93
CA GLN A 143 4.43 -21.05 -1.46
C GLN A 143 3.91 -21.22 -0.02
N LYS A 144 4.17 -20.24 0.87
CA LYS A 144 3.59 -20.26 2.23
C LYS A 144 2.07 -20.14 2.18
N LEU A 145 1.56 -19.17 1.41
CA LEU A 145 0.13 -18.93 1.26
C LEU A 145 -0.60 -20.14 0.65
N ALA A 146 -0.02 -20.80 -0.35
CA ALA A 146 -0.57 -22.01 -0.95
C ALA A 146 -0.74 -23.14 0.09
N LYS A 147 0.26 -23.35 0.96
CA LYS A 147 0.22 -24.39 2.00
C LYS A 147 -0.78 -24.09 3.12
N GLU A 148 -0.97 -22.81 3.45
CA GLU A 148 -1.95 -22.38 4.46
C GLU A 148 -3.40 -22.54 3.97
N GLY A 149 -3.65 -22.34 2.67
CA GLY A 149 -4.94 -22.61 2.03
C GLY A 149 -5.30 -24.10 2.00
N GLU A 150 -4.33 -24.98 1.77
CA GLU A 150 -4.51 -26.44 1.81
C GLU A 150 -4.76 -26.98 3.23
N SER A 151 -4.23 -26.32 4.26
CA SER A 151 -4.37 -26.74 5.66
C SER A 151 -5.72 -26.33 6.29
N SER A 152 -6.49 -25.48 5.61
CA SER A 152 -7.77 -24.92 6.08
C SER A 152 -8.99 -25.51 5.35
N SER A 153 -8.77 -26.49 4.46
CA SER A 153 -9.79 -27.22 3.69
C SER A 153 -9.90 -28.68 4.18
#